data_AF-A0A979FUW4-F1
#
_entry.id   AF-A0A979FUW4-F1
#
_cell.length_a   1.000
_cell.length_b   1.000
_cell.length_c   1.000
_cell.angle_alpha   90.00
_cell.angle_beta   90.00
_cell.angle_gamma   90.00
#
_symmetry.space_group_name_H-M   'P 1'
#
loop_
_entity.id
_entity.type
_entity.pdbx_description
1 polymer ?
#
loop_
_entity_poly.entity_id
_entity_poly.type
_entity_poly.pdbx_seq_one_letter_code
_entity_poly.pdbx_strand_id
1 'polypeptide(L)'
;MLVGESMEAAGSRELLEETGVALSPGNPVEVLGMWESVYPPVLGLGHPVRQHLVVYLLALLPLPADSIQVQLQAKEVDAGVWLNCEQVSLMLHRGEKETMPSTTAQTLPAIVVNKAGESVPGEVNTLRFRQPVANETEGPRITSGTRYALVLWLDRCRKNQHKADQPSFSANL
;
A
#
# COMPACT_ATOMS: atom_id res chain seq x y z
N MET A 1 12.44 1.84 -12.94
CA MET A 1 12.41 3.11 -13.71
C MET A 1 13.37 2.99 -14.88
N LEU A 2 12.86 3.24 -16.07
CA LEU A 2 13.63 3.24 -17.30
C LEU A 2 14.53 4.50 -17.38
N VAL A 3 15.63 4.42 -18.11
CA VAL A 3 16.53 5.56 -18.28
C VAL A 3 15.79 6.72 -18.97
N GLY A 4 15.73 7.88 -18.31
CA GLY A 4 15.04 9.06 -18.81
C GLY A 4 13.55 9.13 -18.51
N GLU A 5 12.98 8.12 -17.83
CA GLU A 5 11.60 8.12 -17.36
C GLU A 5 11.46 8.98 -16.09
N SER A 6 10.35 9.73 -15.93
CA SER A 6 10.08 10.46 -14.69
C SER A 6 9.55 9.51 -13.60
N MET A 7 9.60 9.94 -12.33
CA MET A 7 9.05 9.16 -11.22
C MET A 7 7.54 8.91 -11.39
N GLU A 8 6.80 9.94 -11.77
CA GLU A 8 5.35 9.89 -11.98
C GLU A 8 5.02 8.97 -13.17
N ALA A 9 5.77 9.06 -14.26
CA ALA A 9 5.59 8.18 -15.42
C ALA A 9 5.87 6.72 -15.05
N ALA A 10 6.95 6.46 -14.32
CA ALA A 10 7.27 5.12 -13.84
C ALA A 10 6.15 4.58 -12.93
N GLY A 11 5.73 5.34 -11.91
CA GLY A 11 4.66 4.91 -11.01
C GLY A 11 3.32 4.68 -11.72
N SER A 12 2.99 5.50 -12.71
CA SER A 12 1.79 5.31 -13.53
C SER A 12 1.87 4.05 -14.39
N ARG A 13 3.05 3.76 -14.95
CA ARG A 13 3.30 2.55 -15.73
C ARG A 13 3.23 1.30 -14.85
N GLU A 14 3.92 1.27 -13.71
CA GLU A 14 3.88 0.12 -12.78
C GLU A 14 2.45 -0.15 -12.29
N LEU A 15 1.69 0.91 -11.93
CA LEU A 15 0.28 0.76 -11.51
C LEU A 15 -0.55 0.10 -12.62
N LEU A 16 -0.38 0.52 -13.87
CA LEU A 16 -1.09 -0.05 -15.00
C LEU A 16 -0.66 -1.49 -15.29
N GLU A 17 0.63 -1.77 -15.27
CA GLU A 17 1.19 -3.09 -15.56
C GLU A 17 0.76 -4.14 -14.52
N GLU A 18 0.77 -3.80 -13.24
CA GLU A 18 0.45 -4.75 -12.16
C GLU A 18 -1.06 -4.88 -11.90
N THR A 19 -1.84 -3.81 -12.08
CA THR A 19 -3.24 -3.74 -11.63
C THR A 19 -4.26 -3.42 -12.71
N GLY A 20 -3.82 -3.04 -13.91
CA GLY A 20 -4.70 -2.57 -14.99
C GLY A 20 -5.28 -1.16 -14.76
N VAL A 21 -5.01 -0.52 -13.62
CA VAL A 21 -5.53 0.81 -13.30
C VAL A 21 -4.68 1.89 -13.98
N ALA A 22 -5.29 2.65 -14.88
CA ALA A 22 -4.64 3.79 -15.53
C ALA A 22 -4.89 5.10 -14.75
N LEU A 23 -3.85 5.91 -14.58
CA LEU A 23 -4.01 7.30 -14.15
C LEU A 23 -4.32 8.17 -15.38
N SER A 24 -5.37 8.99 -15.29
CA SER A 24 -5.66 9.98 -16.33
C SER A 24 -4.70 11.17 -16.23
N PRO A 25 -4.42 11.85 -17.35
CA PRO A 25 -3.67 13.11 -17.32
C PRO A 25 -4.32 14.11 -16.35
N GLY A 26 -3.53 14.64 -15.42
CA GLY A 26 -4.00 15.60 -14.40
C GLY A 26 -4.41 14.98 -13.06
N ASN A 27 -4.43 13.65 -12.94
CA ASN A 27 -4.53 13.01 -11.62
C ASN A 27 -3.35 13.46 -10.74
N PRO A 28 -3.60 13.91 -9.49
CA PRO A 28 -2.53 14.29 -8.58
C PRO A 28 -1.66 13.08 -8.25
N VAL A 29 -0.35 13.22 -8.48
CA VAL A 29 0.69 12.30 -8.05
C VAL A 29 1.72 13.09 -7.27
N GLU A 30 1.99 12.69 -6.03
CA GLU A 30 2.99 13.34 -5.19
C GLU A 30 3.94 12.31 -4.57
N VAL A 31 5.17 12.73 -4.29
CA VAL A 31 6.10 11.91 -3.51
C VAL A 31 5.59 11.83 -2.07
N LEU A 32 5.33 10.61 -1.62
CA LEU A 32 4.92 10.33 -0.26
C LEU A 32 6.13 10.24 0.67
N GLY A 33 7.19 9.54 0.24
CA GLY A 33 8.41 9.36 1.01
C GLY A 33 9.41 8.44 0.32
N MET A 34 10.55 8.23 0.95
CA MET A 34 11.66 7.43 0.42
C MET A 34 12.11 6.41 1.45
N TRP A 35 12.42 5.20 1.01
CA TRP A 35 12.83 4.08 1.86
C TRP A 35 14.04 3.37 1.27
N GLU A 36 15.11 3.27 2.04
CA GLU A 36 16.26 2.44 1.68
C GLU A 36 15.95 0.96 1.96
N SER A 37 16.02 0.14 0.92
CA SER A 37 15.75 -1.29 0.95
C SER A 37 16.99 -2.08 0.54
N VAL A 38 17.31 -3.12 1.31
CA VAL A 38 18.43 -4.03 1.02
C VAL A 38 17.93 -5.47 0.97
N TYR A 39 18.60 -6.31 0.17
CA TYR A 39 18.33 -7.75 0.09
C TYR A 39 19.62 -8.56 0.18
N PRO A 40 19.71 -9.58 1.05
CA PRO A 40 18.72 -9.93 2.09
C PRO A 40 18.51 -8.79 3.11
N PRO A 41 17.31 -8.68 3.73
CA PRO A 41 16.93 -7.54 4.54
C PRO A 41 17.60 -7.50 5.93
N VAL A 42 18.21 -8.59 6.36
CA VAL A 42 18.97 -8.69 7.63
C VAL A 42 20.22 -9.54 7.43
N LEU A 43 21.30 -9.18 8.13
CA LEU A 43 22.60 -9.86 8.00
C LEU A 43 22.56 -11.34 8.37
N GLY A 44 21.63 -11.74 9.24
CA GLY A 44 21.41 -13.16 9.60
C GLY A 44 20.99 -14.04 8.42
N LEU A 45 20.50 -13.45 7.32
CA LEU A 45 20.13 -14.14 6.08
C LEU A 45 21.23 -14.07 5.01
N GLY A 46 22.32 -13.35 5.29
CA GLY A 46 23.44 -13.16 4.36
C GLY A 46 23.83 -11.69 4.16
N HIS A 47 24.92 -11.47 3.44
CA HIS A 47 25.36 -10.13 3.08
C HIS A 47 24.44 -9.50 2.03
N PRO A 48 24.15 -8.19 2.11
CA PRO A 48 23.37 -7.50 1.09
C PRO A 48 24.01 -7.63 -0.29
N VAL A 49 23.24 -8.11 -1.26
CA VAL A 49 23.62 -8.22 -2.68
C VAL A 49 22.88 -7.21 -3.56
N ARG A 50 21.79 -6.63 -3.04
CA ARG A 50 21.00 -5.61 -3.71
C ARG A 50 20.66 -4.50 -2.72
N GLN A 51 20.71 -3.27 -3.19
CA GLN A 51 20.35 -2.07 -2.45
C GLN A 51 19.56 -1.17 -3.38
N HIS A 52 18.41 -0.70 -2.90
CA HIS A 52 17.49 0.14 -3.66
C HIS A 52 17.06 1.31 -2.78
N LEU A 53 16.93 2.48 -3.40
CA LEU A 53 16.17 3.59 -2.83
C LEU A 53 14.78 3.55 -3.44
N VAL A 54 13.80 3.14 -2.65
CA VAL A 54 12.39 3.06 -3.07
C VAL A 54 11.74 4.40 -2.86
N VAL A 55 11.12 4.95 -3.90
CA VAL A 55 10.31 6.17 -3.80
C VAL A 55 8.84 5.78 -3.83
N TYR A 56 8.13 6.08 -2.75
CA TYR A 56 6.69 5.87 -2.68
C TYR A 56 5.95 7.09 -3.22
N LEU A 57 5.02 6.87 -4.14
CA LEU A 57 4.16 7.89 -4.70
C LEU A 57 2.73 7.71 -4.16
N LEU A 58 2.06 8.82 -3.88
CA LEU A 58 0.62 8.85 -3.61
C LEU A 58 -0.10 9.38 -4.84
N ALA A 59 -0.84 8.50 -5.51
CA ALA A 59 -1.73 8.87 -6.60
C ALA A 59 -3.17 8.99 -6.09
N LEU A 60 -3.86 10.07 -6.47
CA LEU A 60 -5.27 10.29 -6.12
C LEU A 60 -6.17 10.07 -7.34
N LEU A 61 -7.13 9.16 -7.19
CA LEU A 61 -8.16 8.87 -8.19
C LEU A 61 -9.47 9.56 -7.79
N PRO A 62 -10.12 10.33 -8.67
CA PRO A 62 -11.40 10.99 -8.39
C PRO A 62 -12.59 10.02 -8.51
N LEU A 63 -12.41 8.76 -8.09
CA LEU A 63 -13.40 7.69 -8.18
C LEU A 63 -13.47 6.95 -6.85
N PRO A 64 -14.67 6.50 -6.42
CA PRO A 64 -14.80 5.55 -5.32
C PRO A 64 -14.08 4.23 -5.65
N ALA A 65 -13.54 3.57 -4.62
CA ALA A 65 -12.80 2.31 -4.77
C ALA A 65 -13.60 1.24 -5.54
N ASP A 66 -14.89 1.08 -5.23
CA ASP A 66 -15.78 0.10 -5.85
C ASP A 66 -16.07 0.38 -7.34
N SER A 67 -15.76 1.59 -7.82
CA SER A 67 -15.91 1.98 -9.23
C SER A 67 -14.62 1.80 -10.04
N ILE A 68 -13.51 1.47 -9.39
CA ILE A 68 -12.22 1.24 -10.05
C ILE A 68 -12.18 -0.22 -10.50
N GLN A 69 -12.11 -0.44 -11.81
CA GLN A 69 -11.88 -1.76 -12.37
C GLN A 69 -10.40 -2.13 -12.21
N VAL A 70 -10.15 -3.27 -11.56
CA VAL A 70 -8.80 -3.80 -11.33
C VAL A 70 -8.68 -5.12 -12.06
N GLN A 71 -7.59 -5.27 -12.82
CA GLN A 71 -7.20 -6.47 -13.52
C GLN A 71 -5.73 -6.77 -13.19
N LEU A 72 -5.52 -7.65 -12.21
CA LEU A 72 -4.20 -8.04 -11.73
C LEU A 72 -3.44 -8.84 -12.79
N GLN A 73 -2.13 -8.58 -12.87
CA GLN A 73 -1.22 -9.29 -13.74
C GLN A 73 -0.72 -10.58 -13.06
N ALA A 74 -1.16 -11.72 -13.57
CA ALA A 74 -0.98 -13.04 -12.93
C ALA A 74 0.47 -13.55 -12.77
N LYS A 75 1.45 -12.96 -13.45
CA LYS A 75 2.88 -13.31 -13.31
C LYS A 75 3.58 -12.47 -12.24
N GLU A 76 2.98 -11.37 -11.80
CA GLU A 76 3.60 -10.41 -10.90
C GLU A 76 2.85 -10.28 -9.58
N VAL A 77 1.52 -10.38 -9.62
CA VAL A 77 0.65 -10.13 -8.47
C VAL A 77 -0.38 -11.26 -8.29
N ASP A 78 -0.42 -11.83 -7.08
CA ASP A 78 -1.38 -12.88 -6.73
C ASP A 78 -2.71 -12.33 -6.20
N ALA A 79 -2.69 -11.17 -5.54
CA ALA A 79 -3.86 -10.57 -4.90
C ALA A 79 -3.70 -9.05 -4.67
N GLY A 80 -4.83 -8.35 -4.61
CA GLY A 80 -4.93 -6.93 -4.27
C GLY A 80 -6.08 -6.66 -3.30
N VAL A 81 -5.91 -5.70 -2.40
CA VAL A 81 -6.91 -5.33 -1.38
C VAL A 81 -7.00 -3.81 -1.27
N TRP A 82 -8.22 -3.29 -1.20
CA TRP A 82 -8.49 -1.91 -0.85
C TRP A 82 -8.55 -1.77 0.68
N LEU A 83 -7.83 -0.78 1.22
CA LEU A 83 -7.75 -0.56 2.66
C LEU A 83 -8.17 0.87 3.02
N ASN A 84 -8.97 1.01 4.07
CA ASN A 84 -9.33 2.31 4.64
C ASN A 84 -8.38 2.70 5.79
N CYS A 85 -8.50 3.94 6.28
CA CYS A 85 -7.64 4.48 7.34
C CYS A 85 -7.72 3.67 8.64
N GLU A 86 -8.88 3.15 9.01
CA GLU A 86 -9.08 2.36 10.23
C GLU A 86 -8.37 1.01 10.11
N GLN A 87 -8.57 0.30 9.00
CA GLN A 87 -7.91 -0.98 8.70
C GLN A 87 -6.40 -0.83 8.71
N VAL A 88 -5.85 0.17 8.01
CA VAL A 88 -4.41 0.43 8.00
C VAL A 88 -3.90 0.80 9.39
N SER A 89 -4.63 1.62 10.14
CA SER A 89 -4.28 1.91 11.53
C SER A 89 -4.18 0.62 12.33
N LEU A 90 -5.22 -0.23 12.32
CA LEU A 90 -5.25 -1.52 13.02
C LEU A 90 -4.13 -2.49 12.58
N MET A 91 -3.70 -2.44 11.32
CA MET A 91 -2.59 -3.24 10.80
C MET A 91 -1.22 -2.73 11.27
N LEU A 92 -1.11 -1.42 11.52
CA LEU A 92 0.13 -0.78 11.96
C LEU A 92 0.32 -0.81 13.48
N HIS A 93 -0.76 -0.90 14.27
CA HIS A 93 -0.68 -1.03 15.73
C HIS A 93 0.21 -2.20 16.14
N ARG A 94 1.32 -1.90 16.82
CA ARG A 94 2.17 -2.87 17.50
C ARG A 94 1.66 -2.96 18.92
N GLY A 95 0.95 -4.04 19.25
CA GLY A 95 0.37 -4.22 20.58
C GLY A 95 1.45 -4.23 21.65
N GLU A 96 1.54 -3.19 22.47
CA GLU A 96 2.38 -3.22 23.66
C GLU A 96 1.62 -3.13 24.98
N LYS A 97 0.33 -2.74 25.04
CA LYS A 97 -0.40 -2.70 26.34
C LYS A 97 -1.91 -2.53 26.33
N GLU A 98 -2.59 -2.60 25.19
CA GLU A 98 -4.06 -2.53 25.15
C GLU A 98 -4.64 -3.81 24.56
N THR A 99 -5.47 -4.46 25.37
CA THR A 99 -6.33 -5.58 24.96
C THR A 99 -7.31 -5.10 23.89
N MET A 100 -6.89 -5.14 22.63
CA MET A 100 -7.80 -5.06 21.49
C MET A 100 -8.41 -6.44 21.20
N PRO A 101 -9.68 -6.51 20.75
CA PRO A 101 -10.45 -7.74 20.71
C PRO A 101 -9.88 -8.73 19.70
N SER A 102 -9.35 -9.82 20.24
CA SER A 102 -9.05 -11.09 19.60
C SER A 102 -8.02 -11.12 18.46
N THR A 103 -7.05 -11.99 18.68
CA THR A 103 -6.35 -12.90 17.76
C THR A 103 -7.18 -13.54 16.63
N THR A 104 -8.39 -13.08 16.31
CA THR A 104 -9.21 -13.67 15.24
C THR A 104 -8.75 -13.14 13.89
N ALA A 105 -8.49 -14.05 12.95
CA ALA A 105 -8.24 -13.71 11.56
C ALA A 105 -9.40 -12.84 11.04
N GLN A 106 -9.10 -11.62 10.60
CA GLN A 106 -10.04 -10.88 9.77
C GLN A 106 -9.69 -11.23 8.33
N THR A 107 -10.62 -11.86 7.62
CA THR A 107 -10.57 -11.91 6.16
C THR A 107 -11.04 -10.57 5.62
N LEU A 108 -10.34 -10.05 4.61
CA LEU A 108 -10.76 -8.85 3.89
C LEU A 108 -11.17 -9.23 2.47
N PRO A 109 -12.24 -8.62 1.93
CA PRO A 109 -12.54 -8.72 0.51
C PRO A 109 -11.33 -8.31 -0.31
N ALA A 110 -11.01 -9.11 -1.30
CA ALA A 110 -9.85 -8.93 -2.16
C ALA A 110 -10.20 -9.28 -3.61
N ILE A 111 -9.30 -8.89 -4.49
CA ILE A 111 -9.24 -9.38 -5.86
C ILE A 111 -8.07 -10.34 -5.89
N VAL A 112 -8.30 -11.57 -6.33
CA VAL A 112 -7.28 -12.62 -6.36
C VAL A 112 -7.12 -13.16 -7.77
N VAL A 113 -5.92 -13.61 -8.11
CA VAL A 113 -5.65 -14.28 -9.38
C VAL A 113 -5.96 -15.78 -9.22
N ASN A 114 -6.88 -16.29 -10.04
CA ASN A 114 -7.23 -17.70 -10.03
C ASN A 114 -6.21 -18.56 -10.81
N LYS A 115 -6.41 -19.89 -10.82
CA LYS A 115 -5.51 -20.82 -11.55
C LYS A 115 -5.47 -20.60 -13.08
N ALA A 116 -6.46 -19.92 -13.65
CA ALA A 116 -6.50 -19.55 -15.06
C ALA A 116 -5.80 -18.20 -15.33
N GLY A 117 -5.31 -17.51 -14.29
CA GLY A 117 -4.67 -16.20 -14.42
C GLY A 117 -5.67 -15.03 -14.46
N GLU A 118 -6.92 -15.26 -14.07
CA GLU A 118 -7.98 -14.25 -14.11
C GLU A 118 -8.16 -13.57 -12.75
N SER A 119 -8.46 -12.28 -12.75
CA SER A 119 -8.84 -11.54 -11.55
C SER A 119 -10.28 -11.85 -11.15
N VAL A 120 -10.46 -12.41 -9.96
CA VAL A 120 -11.78 -12.78 -9.42
C VAL A 120 -11.95 -12.27 -7.99
N PRO A 121 -13.19 -12.04 -7.52
CA PRO A 121 -13.43 -11.76 -6.11
C PRO A 121 -12.92 -12.91 -5.22
N GLY A 122 -12.27 -12.55 -4.12
CA GLY A 122 -11.73 -13.48 -3.15
C GLY A 122 -11.53 -12.83 -1.79
N GLU A 123 -10.72 -13.46 -0.95
CA GLU A 123 -10.43 -12.96 0.40
C GLU A 123 -8.95 -13.14 0.74
N VAL A 124 -8.39 -12.19 1.50
CA VAL A 124 -7.04 -12.30 2.05
C VAL A 124 -7.08 -12.33 3.57
N ASN A 125 -6.26 -13.20 4.17
CA ASN A 125 -6.16 -13.32 5.61
C ASN A 125 -5.15 -12.28 6.15
N THR A 126 -5.64 -11.38 7.01
CA THR A 126 -4.84 -10.26 7.55
C THR A 126 -3.99 -10.61 8.77
N LEU A 127 -4.06 -11.85 9.30
CA LEU A 127 -3.34 -12.25 10.53
C LEU A 127 -1.85 -11.90 10.48
N ARG A 128 -1.24 -12.04 9.30
CA ARG A 128 0.20 -11.90 9.10
C ARG A 128 0.62 -10.47 8.73
N PHE A 129 -0.32 -9.57 8.47
CA PHE A 129 -0.02 -8.15 8.16
C PHE A 129 0.64 -7.41 9.32
N ARG A 130 0.47 -7.91 10.55
CA ARG A 130 1.02 -7.34 11.78
C ARG A 130 2.40 -7.90 12.17
N GLN A 131 2.88 -8.95 11.50
CA GLN A 131 4.10 -9.63 11.94
C GLN A 131 5.38 -8.92 11.48
N PRO A 132 6.42 -8.89 12.34
CA PRO A 132 7.72 -8.35 11.97
C PRO A 132 8.44 -9.28 10.98
N VAL A 133 9.38 -8.72 10.23
CA VAL A 133 10.27 -9.49 9.35
C VAL A 133 11.28 -10.23 10.22
N ALA A 134 10.92 -11.43 10.69
CA ALA A 134 11.80 -12.28 11.48
C ALA A 134 12.51 -13.33 10.60
N ASN A 135 11.80 -13.90 9.60
CA ASN A 135 12.33 -14.90 8.66
C ASN A 135 11.62 -14.78 7.30
N GLU A 136 12.34 -15.01 6.19
CA GLU A 136 11.77 -14.95 4.82
C GLU A 136 10.80 -16.10 4.50
N THR A 137 10.85 -17.19 5.27
CA THR A 137 10.08 -18.42 5.04
C THR A 137 8.64 -18.39 5.54
N GLU A 138 8.19 -17.30 6.19
CA GLU A 138 6.87 -17.23 6.81
C GLU A 138 5.86 -16.44 5.95
N GLY A 139 5.41 -17.04 4.84
CA GLY A 139 4.16 -16.68 4.15
C GLY A 139 3.96 -15.20 3.74
N PRO A 140 2.72 -14.82 3.38
CA PRO A 140 2.38 -13.45 2.97
C PRO A 140 2.44 -12.47 4.14
N ARG A 141 3.12 -11.34 3.96
CA ARG A 141 3.29 -10.28 4.98
C ARG A 141 3.35 -8.90 4.34
N ILE A 142 3.25 -7.85 5.15
CA ILE A 142 3.52 -6.48 4.70
C ILE A 142 4.99 -6.15 4.95
N THR A 143 5.68 -5.70 3.91
CA THR A 143 7.10 -5.34 4.01
C THR A 143 7.33 -4.11 4.89
N SER A 144 8.52 -3.97 5.48
CA SER A 144 8.88 -2.80 6.30
C SER A 144 8.74 -1.48 5.53
N GLY A 145 9.12 -1.46 4.24
CA GLY A 145 8.97 -0.29 3.38
C GLY A 145 7.50 0.07 3.14
N THR A 146 6.64 -0.92 2.86
CA THR A 146 5.19 -0.70 2.73
C THR A 146 4.59 -0.18 4.04
N ARG A 147 5.02 -0.71 5.20
CA ARG A 147 4.58 -0.19 6.51
C ARG A 147 4.97 1.28 6.70
N TYR A 148 6.19 1.66 6.33
CA TYR A 148 6.64 3.06 6.35
C TYR A 148 5.74 3.95 5.48
N ALA A 149 5.47 3.55 4.23
CA ALA A 149 4.60 4.30 3.33
C ALA A 149 3.18 4.46 3.91
N LEU A 150 2.62 3.41 4.50
CA LEU A 150 1.29 3.44 5.11
C LEU A 150 1.21 4.38 6.32
N VAL A 151 2.27 4.50 7.13
CA VAL A 151 2.34 5.50 8.22
C VAL A 151 2.24 6.92 7.66
N LEU A 152 3.04 7.22 6.62
CA LEU A 152 3.01 8.55 5.97
C LEU A 152 1.65 8.87 5.36
N TRP A 153 1.02 7.88 4.73
CA TRP A 153 -0.32 8.01 4.16
C TRP A 153 -1.37 8.30 5.25
N LEU A 154 -1.36 7.58 6.38
CA LEU A 154 -2.28 7.85 7.49
C LEU A 154 -2.13 9.28 8.04
N ASP A 155 -0.90 9.76 8.19
CA ASP A 155 -0.65 11.13 8.64
C ASP A 155 -1.20 12.15 7.63
N ARG A 156 -1.16 11.84 6.33
CA ARG A 156 -1.80 12.65 5.29
C ARG A 156 -3.32 12.64 5.41
N CYS A 157 -3.93 11.47 5.58
CA CYS A 157 -5.38 11.34 5.75
C CYS A 157 -5.91 12.17 6.93
N ARG A 158 -5.23 12.10 8.08
CA ARG A 158 -5.58 12.87 9.28
C ARG A 158 -5.50 14.38 9.03
N LYS A 159 -4.45 14.85 8.38
CA LYS A 159 -4.29 16.28 8.03
C LYS A 159 -5.40 16.78 7.10
N ASN A 160 -5.86 15.95 6.18
CA ASN A 160 -6.95 16.30 5.26
C ASN A 160 -8.32 16.31 5.97
N GLN A 161 -8.58 15.38 6.90
CA GLN A 161 -9.78 15.41 7.74
C GLN A 161 -9.82 16.68 8.61
N HIS A 162 -8.72 17.04 9.27
CA HIS A 162 -8.65 18.27 10.06
C HIS A 162 -8.88 19.55 9.24
N LYS A 163 -8.49 19.59 7.96
CA LYS A 163 -8.80 20.73 7.08
C LYS A 163 -10.28 20.80 6.70
N ALA A 164 -10.94 19.65 6.53
CA ALA A 164 -12.37 19.59 6.22
C ALA A 164 -13.25 19.98 7.43
N ASP A 165 -12.78 19.68 8.65
CA ASP A 165 -13.51 19.98 9.89
C ASP A 165 -13.28 21.41 10.41
N GLN A 166 -12.38 22.19 9.80
CA GLN A 166 -12.20 23.60 10.15
C GLN A 166 -13.29 24.46 9.50
N PRO A 167 -14.05 25.26 10.28
CA PRO A 167 -15.05 26.16 9.71
C PRO A 167 -14.36 27.18 8.79
N SER A 168 -14.85 27.30 7.56
CA SER A 168 -14.43 28.34 6.63
C SER A 168 -14.85 29.70 7.18
N PHE A 169 -13.91 30.40 7.82
CA PHE A 169 -14.09 31.80 8.13
C PHE A 169 -13.94 32.61 6.82
N SER A 170 -15.07 32.79 6.13
CA SER A 170 -15.21 33.83 5.12
C SER A 170 -15.15 35.19 5.83
N ALA A 171 -13.95 35.78 5.87
CA ALA A 171 -13.79 37.18 6.22
C ALA A 171 -14.35 38.00 5.05
N ASN A 172 -15.61 38.45 5.18
CA ASN A 172 -16.11 39.56 4.39
C ASN A 172 -15.43 40.83 4.90
N LEU A 173 -14.55 41.40 4.07
CA LEU A 173 -14.14 42.80 4.10
C LEU A 173 -14.44 43.40 2.74
#